data_AF-A0A2E1AWT7-F1
#
_entry.id   AF-A0A2E1AWT7-F1
#
_cell.length_a   1.000
_cell.length_b   1.000
_cell.length_c   1.000
_cell.angle_alpha   90.00
_cell.angle_beta   90.00
_cell.angle_gamma   90.00
#
_symmetry.space_group_name_H-M   'P 1'
#
loop_
_entity.id
_entity.type
_entity.pdbx_description
1 polymer ?
#
loop_
_entity_poly.entity_id
_entity_poly.type
_entity_poly.pdbx_seq_one_letter_code
_entity_poly.pdbx_strand_id
1 'polypeptide(L)' 'MKKLFLSLAVVLLFSGSALNASSPETPLLEEDLANCAGYATTVGLIYAGEGLNYWEGYFAGYGYCLENL' A
#
# COMPACT_ATOMS: atom_id res chain seq x y z
N MET A 1 -37.19 -18.13 15.25
CA MET A 1 -36.60 -16.96 14.56
C MET A 1 -35.82 -16.09 15.56
N LYS A 2 -34.62 -16.53 15.98
CA LYS A 2 -33.82 -15.82 17.02
C LYS A 2 -32.30 -15.86 16.76
N LYS A 3 -31.88 -16.22 15.55
CA LYS A 3 -30.45 -16.37 15.17
C LYS A 3 -29.96 -15.35 14.14
N LEU A 4 -30.80 -14.42 13.70
CA LEU A 4 -30.48 -13.44 12.66
C LEU A 4 -29.89 -12.12 13.18
N PHE A 5 -29.90 -11.88 14.50
CA PHE A 5 -29.44 -10.62 15.08
C PHE A 5 -27.98 -10.62 15.53
N LEU A 6 -27.29 -11.76 15.52
CA LEU A 6 -25.91 -11.84 16.01
C LEU A 6 -24.86 -11.44 14.96
N SER A 7 -25.22 -11.46 13.67
CA SER A 7 -24.29 -11.18 12.57
C SER A 7 -24.07 -9.68 12.31
N LEU A 8 -24.93 -8.80 12.84
CA LEU A 8 -24.83 -7.37 12.57
C LEU A 8 -23.78 -6.67 13.47
N ALA A 9 -23.51 -7.22 14.66
CA ALA A 9 -22.54 -6.66 15.60
C ALA A 9 -21.08 -6.89 15.16
N VAL A 10 -20.80 -7.95 14.40
CA VAL A 10 -19.44 -8.25 13.92
C VAL A 10 -19.01 -7.31 12.79
N VAL A 11 -19.94 -6.86 11.94
CA VAL A 11 -19.64 -5.93 10.85
C VAL A 11 -19.29 -4.51 11.37
N LEU A 12 -19.84 -4.12 12.53
CA LEU A 12 -19.60 -2.81 13.15
C LEU A 12 -18.27 -2.71 13.91
N LEU A 13 -17.56 -3.83 14.15
CA LEU A 13 -16.28 -3.82 14.86
C LEU A 13 -15.06 -3.65 13.94
N PHE A 14 -15.24 -3.69 12.61
CA PHE A 14 -14.15 -3.52 11.64
C PHE A 14 -14.07 -2.13 11.00
N SER A 15 -14.94 -1.18 11.36
CA SER A 15 -14.89 0.20 10.86
C SER A 15 -14.01 1.14 11.71
N GLY A 16 -13.39 0.62 12.77
CA GLY A 16 -12.53 1.39 13.67
C GLY A 16 -11.09 1.43 13.21
N SER A 17 -10.65 2.61 12.76
CA SER A 17 -9.25 3.07 12.62
C SER A 17 -8.66 3.08 11.20
N ALA A 18 -9.23 3.91 10.32
CA ALA A 18 -8.35 4.73 9.48
C ALA A 18 -8.06 6.01 10.28
N LEU A 19 -7.01 5.98 11.10
CA LEU A 19 -6.47 7.19 11.70
C LEU A 19 -6.07 8.12 10.55
N ASN A 20 -6.71 9.28 10.48
CA ASN A 20 -6.32 10.35 9.56
C ASN A 20 -4.98 10.92 10.06
N ALA A 21 -3.88 10.30 9.65
CA ALA A 21 -2.57 10.90 9.75
C ALA A 21 -2.49 11.95 8.64
N SER A 22 -2.99 13.15 8.90
CA SER A 22 -2.58 14.31 8.11
C SER A 22 -1.15 14.63 8.51
N SER A 23 -0.21 13.83 8.00
CA SER A 23 1.18 14.26 7.92
C SER A 23 1.19 15.52 7.05
N PRO A 24 1.97 16.56 7.37
CA PRO A 24 2.23 17.62 6.40
C PRO A 24 2.97 16.98 5.23
N GLU A 25 2.24 16.47 4.25
CA GLU A 25 2.80 16.03 2.99
C GLU A 25 3.31 17.30 2.31
N THR A 26 4.62 17.54 2.42
CA THR A 26 5.32 18.28 1.38
C THR A 26 4.87 17.63 0.07
N PRO A 27 4.22 18.38 -0.84
CA PRO A 27 3.73 17.80 -2.07
C PRO A 27 4.93 17.18 -2.76
N LEU A 28 4.93 15.87 -2.89
CA LEU A 28 5.98 15.16 -3.60
C LEU A 28 6.02 15.72 -5.02
N LEU A 29 7.21 16.03 -5.51
CA LEU A 29 7.35 16.52 -6.86
C LEU A 29 6.96 15.39 -7.81
N GLU A 30 6.31 15.72 -8.91
CA GLU A 30 5.93 14.74 -9.94
C GLU A 30 7.15 13.93 -10.42
N GLU A 31 8.32 14.57 -10.45
CA GLU A 31 9.61 13.95 -10.74
C GLU A 31 9.98 12.86 -9.71
N ASP A 32 9.78 13.10 -8.42
CA ASP A 32 10.09 12.13 -7.37
C ASP A 32 9.19 10.89 -7.48
N LEU A 33 7.90 11.10 -7.77
CA LEU A 33 6.96 10.00 -8.00
C LEU A 33 7.34 9.17 -9.24
N ALA A 34 7.78 9.82 -10.31
CA ALA A 34 8.25 9.15 -11.53
C ALA A 34 9.55 8.37 -11.28
N ASN A 35 10.49 8.94 -10.52
CA ASN A 35 11.72 8.28 -10.11
C ASN A 35 11.43 7.03 -9.27
N CYS A 36 10.52 7.14 -8.29
CA CYS A 36 10.10 6.00 -7.48
C CYS A 36 9.37 4.93 -8.30
N ALA A 37 8.57 5.29 -9.30
CA ALA A 37 7.95 4.32 -10.22
C ALA A 37 9.00 3.58 -11.08
N GLY A 38 10.06 4.28 -11.51
CA GLY A 38 11.19 3.69 -12.22
C GLY A 38 11.98 2.70 -11.35
N TYR A 39 12.27 3.07 -10.11
CA TYR A 39 12.89 2.17 -9.13
C TYR A 39 12.03 0.94 -8.85
N ALA A 40 10.73 1.14 -8.57
CA ALA A 40 9.76 0.08 -8.34
C ALA A 40 9.68 -0.93 -9.49
N THR A 41 9.71 -0.44 -10.74
CA THR A 41 9.73 -1.30 -11.93
C THR A 41 10.96 -2.21 -11.95
N THR A 42 12.13 -1.67 -11.60
CA THR A 42 13.38 -2.44 -11.54
C THR A 42 13.30 -3.54 -10.47
N VAL A 43 12.78 -3.21 -9.28
CA VAL A 43 12.60 -4.20 -8.19
C VAL A 43 11.58 -5.27 -8.59
N GLY A 44 10.47 -4.88 -9.21
CA GLY A 44 9.47 -5.82 -9.73
C GLY A 44 10.04 -6.79 -10.76
N LEU A 45 10.92 -6.32 -11.66
CA LEU A 45 11.59 -7.17 -12.64
C LEU A 45 12.57 -8.16 -11.99
N ILE A 46 13.29 -7.74 -10.93
CA ILE A 46 14.15 -8.65 -10.16
C ILE A 46 13.31 -9.77 -9.53
N TYR A 47 12.20 -9.43 -8.88
CA TYR A 47 11.27 -10.40 -8.29
C TYR A 47 10.74 -11.39 -9.34
N ALA A 48 10.29 -10.87 -10.49
CA ALA A 48 9.83 -11.71 -11.59
C ALA A 48 10.92 -12.65 -12.11
N GLY A 49 12.17 -12.20 -12.17
CA GLY A 49 13.33 -13.01 -12.54
C GLY A 49 13.65 -14.13 -11.54
N GLU A 50 13.31 -13.94 -10.27
CA GLU A 50 13.44 -14.96 -9.20
C GLU A 50 12.21 -15.89 -9.11
N GLY A 51 11.23 -15.74 -9.99
CA GLY A 51 9.98 -16.52 -9.96
C GLY A 51 8.98 -16.05 -8.91
N LEU A 52 9.20 -14.87 -8.31
CA LEU A 52 8.29 -14.20 -7.39
C LEU A 52 7.29 -13.32 -8.14
N ASN A 53 6.30 -12.79 -7.42
CA ASN A 53 5.30 -11.91 -8.01
C ASN A 53 5.90 -10.53 -8.33
N TYR A 54 5.78 -10.10 -9.58
CA TYR A 54 6.23 -8.77 -10.03
C TYR A 54 5.65 -7.63 -9.18
N TRP A 55 4.35 -7.69 -8.86
CA TRP A 55 3.66 -6.62 -8.14
C TRP A 55 4.10 -6.52 -6.68
N GLU A 56 4.46 -7.63 -6.04
CA GLU A 56 5.03 -7.61 -4.69
C GLU A 56 6.35 -6.82 -4.67
N GLY A 57 7.25 -7.11 -5.62
CA GLY A 57 8.50 -6.36 -5.76
C GLY A 57 8.26 -4.90 -6.14
N TYR A 58 7.33 -4.63 -7.05
CA TYR A 58 6.97 -3.28 -7.47
C TYR A 58 6.48 -2.43 -6.29
N PHE A 59 5.47 -2.89 -5.54
CA PHE A 59 4.91 -2.11 -4.44
C PHE A 59 5.88 -1.98 -3.26
N ALA A 60 6.67 -3.02 -2.97
CA ALA A 60 7.72 -2.92 -1.95
C ALA A 60 8.78 -1.88 -2.33
N GLY A 61 9.26 -1.89 -3.58
CA GLY A 61 10.22 -0.91 -4.08
C GLY A 61 9.66 0.51 -4.11
N TYR A 62 8.39 0.67 -4.54
CA TYR A 62 7.73 1.97 -4.56
C TYR A 62 7.60 2.57 -3.16
N GLY A 63 7.12 1.78 -2.19
CA GLY A 63 7.02 2.19 -0.80
C GLY A 63 8.38 2.56 -0.19
N TYR A 64 9.39 1.73 -0.39
CA TYR A 64 10.75 2.01 0.08
C TYR A 64 11.31 3.32 -0.48
N CYS A 65 11.12 3.58 -1.78
CA CYS A 65 11.57 4.83 -2.38
C CYS A 65 10.86 6.04 -1.76
N LEU A 66 9.53 6.00 -1.63
CA LEU A 66 8.75 7.08 -1.02
C LEU A 66 9.14 7.37 0.43
N GLU A 67 9.47 6.33 1.21
CA GLU A 67 9.93 6.48 2.60
C GLU A 67 11.32 7.13 2.73
N ASN A 68 12.09 7.18 1.64
CA ASN A 68 13.47 7.68 1.61
C ASN A 68 13.65 8.94 0.72
N LEU A 69 12.56 9.57 0.27
CA LEU A 69 12.56 10.92 -0.32
C LEU A 69 12.66 11.98 0.80
#